data_AF-A0AAN7IVT1-F1
#
_entry.id   AF-A0AAN7IVT1-F1
#
_cell.length_a   1.000
_cell.length_b   1.000
_cell.length_c   1.000
_cell.angle_alpha   90.00
_cell.angle_beta   90.00
_cell.angle_gamma   90.00
#
_symmetry.space_group_name_H-M   'P 1'
#
loop_
_entity.id
_entity.type
_entity.pdbx_description
1 polymer ?
#
loop_
_entity_poly.entity_id
_entity_poly.type
_entity_poly.pdbx_seq_one_letter_code
_entity_poly.pdbx_strand_id
1 'polypeptide(L)'
;MIMYFTKGFLLLHTLLVLLLPQFDALQDTLTSSKPIRDGDLLVSNGETFALGFFTPGESTNRYVGIWFYKAPEQPVAWVANRDNPITDTSGVLSIDLHGNLVLYGEDQKKSIWSTNIVTNSNDSIILAQLTDVGNLVLFLNETSEVLWQSFDYPTDTFLPGMKLGLDRTTGLNRILTSWKSKDDPGIGNFSFILNTNSSSPELFLYKGNILWWRSGHWNGIGWSGIPTLSSNDSVMYFNLFNSEYETSTVWGLRYPGASLFSRLVLNGSGSIHRFVSAISDQEWDILGTVPLDRCDNYGKCGAFGKCQIQNGTEFECTCLTGFEPRSPSEWSARNATSGCVKKHGGGIRLQE
;
A
#
# COMPACT_ATOMS: atom_id res chain seq x y z
N MET A 1 -4.70 -79.77 5.99
CA MET A 1 -4.31 -79.32 4.64
C MET A 1 -5.49 -78.59 4.02
N ILE A 2 -5.53 -77.27 4.17
CA ILE A 2 -6.06 -76.29 3.22
C ILE A 2 -5.47 -74.97 3.70
N MET A 3 -4.57 -74.46 2.88
CA MET A 3 -3.64 -73.39 3.15
C MET A 3 -3.94 -72.29 2.14
N TYR A 4 -3.95 -71.05 2.62
CA TYR A 4 -3.76 -69.81 1.85
C TYR A 4 -4.87 -69.37 0.87
N PHE A 5 -5.84 -68.62 1.39
CA PHE A 5 -6.60 -67.63 0.60
C PHE A 5 -6.91 -66.38 1.44
N THR A 6 -5.88 -65.69 1.96
CA THR A 6 -6.07 -64.38 2.61
C THR A 6 -4.99 -63.34 2.33
N LYS A 7 -3.93 -63.67 1.57
CA LYS A 7 -2.81 -62.72 1.33
C LYS A 7 -2.98 -61.78 0.12
N GLY A 8 -3.95 -62.00 -0.77
CA GLY A 8 -4.10 -61.20 -1.99
C GLY A 8 -4.86 -59.88 -1.82
N PHE A 9 -5.79 -59.79 -0.88
CA PHE A 9 -6.69 -58.63 -0.76
C PHE A 9 -6.10 -57.48 0.09
N LEU A 10 -5.20 -57.82 1.03
CA LEU A 10 -4.54 -56.83 1.89
C LEU A 10 -3.44 -56.04 1.15
N LEU A 11 -2.82 -56.62 0.12
CA LEU A 11 -1.78 -55.96 -0.68
C LEU A 11 -2.34 -54.90 -1.66
N LEU A 12 -3.61 -55.01 -2.07
CA LEU A 12 -4.23 -54.03 -2.97
C LEU A 12 -4.70 -52.77 -2.22
N HIS A 13 -5.11 -52.91 -0.95
CA HIS A 13 -5.45 -51.77 -0.09
C HIS A 13 -4.22 -51.01 0.41
N THR A 14 -3.08 -51.68 0.65
CA THR A 14 -1.85 -50.98 1.01
C THR A 14 -1.21 -50.25 -0.18
N LEU A 15 -1.42 -50.72 -1.41
CA LEU A 15 -0.94 -50.03 -2.63
C LEU A 15 -1.80 -48.81 -3.01
N LEU A 16 -3.10 -48.81 -2.68
CA LEU A 16 -4.01 -47.70 -3.00
C LEU A 16 -3.84 -46.50 -2.05
N VAL A 17 -3.38 -46.72 -0.82
CA VAL A 17 -3.06 -45.65 0.15
C VAL A 17 -1.81 -44.85 -0.26
N LEU A 18 -0.93 -45.43 -1.10
CA LEU A 18 0.26 -44.77 -1.64
C LEU A 18 -0.01 -43.92 -2.89
N LEU A 19 -1.26 -43.90 -3.39
CA LEU A 19 -1.69 -43.14 -4.57
C LEU A 19 -2.61 -41.97 -4.22
N LEU A 20 -2.79 -41.67 -2.93
CA LEU A 20 -3.38 -40.39 -2.56
C LEU A 20 -2.39 -39.30 -3.00
N PRO A 21 -2.81 -38.32 -3.84
CA PRO A 21 -1.98 -37.15 -4.04
C PRO A 21 -1.70 -36.60 -2.64
N GLN A 22 -0.41 -36.48 -2.30
CA GLN A 22 -0.02 -35.66 -1.17
C GLN A 22 -0.54 -34.27 -1.52
N PHE A 23 -1.69 -33.88 -0.97
CA PHE A 23 -2.07 -32.49 -0.95
C PHE A 23 -0.99 -31.84 -0.09
N ASP A 24 0.00 -31.22 -0.74
CA ASP A 24 0.86 -30.27 -0.07
C ASP A 24 -0.08 -29.23 0.53
N ALA A 25 -0.20 -29.26 1.85
CA ALA A 25 -0.96 -28.26 2.56
C ALA A 25 -0.32 -26.92 2.20
N LEU A 26 -1.14 -26.00 1.68
CA LEU A 26 -0.69 -24.63 1.43
C LEU A 26 -0.09 -24.09 2.73
N GLN A 27 1.18 -23.73 2.66
CA GLN A 27 1.95 -23.29 3.82
C GLN A 27 1.94 -21.76 3.84
N ASP A 28 1.68 -21.17 5.00
CA ASP A 28 1.75 -19.73 5.25
C ASP A 28 3.12 -19.29 5.80
N THR A 29 3.96 -20.27 6.16
CA THR A 29 5.26 -20.09 6.80
C THR A 29 6.41 -20.59 5.92
N LEU A 30 7.43 -19.76 5.72
CA LEU A 30 8.69 -20.06 5.04
C LEU A 30 9.78 -20.32 6.09
N THR A 31 10.55 -21.39 5.88
CA THR A 31 11.71 -21.78 6.71
C THR A 31 12.99 -21.82 5.86
N SER A 32 14.15 -21.81 6.50
CA SER A 32 15.44 -21.94 5.79
C SER A 32 15.57 -23.22 4.96
N SER A 33 14.88 -24.30 5.36
CA SER A 33 14.86 -25.58 4.65
C SER A 33 13.84 -25.66 3.50
N LYS A 34 12.93 -24.69 3.39
CA LYS A 34 11.86 -24.65 2.39
C LYS A 34 11.84 -23.31 1.67
N PRO A 35 12.75 -23.10 0.70
CA PRO A 35 12.76 -21.90 -0.12
C PRO A 35 11.56 -21.87 -1.07
N ILE A 36 11.18 -20.68 -1.55
CA ILE A 36 10.22 -20.47 -2.63
C ILE A 36 10.99 -20.27 -3.92
N ARG A 37 10.72 -21.09 -4.94
CA ARG A 37 11.24 -20.94 -6.30
C ARG A 37 10.16 -20.39 -7.22
N ASP A 38 10.55 -20.01 -8.43
CA ASP A 38 9.58 -19.61 -9.44
C ASP A 38 8.59 -20.75 -9.73
N GLY A 39 7.29 -20.45 -9.63
CA GLY A 39 6.19 -21.42 -9.68
C GLY A 39 5.63 -21.84 -8.33
N ASP A 40 6.40 -21.69 -7.25
CA ASP A 40 5.95 -22.00 -5.88
C ASP A 40 5.14 -20.83 -5.28
N LEU A 41 4.24 -21.15 -4.35
CA LEU A 41 3.42 -20.17 -3.63
C LEU A 41 3.44 -20.41 -2.13
N LEU A 42 3.48 -19.31 -1.38
CA LEU A 42 3.19 -19.25 0.05
C LEU A 42 1.83 -18.56 0.22
N VAL A 43 0.86 -19.22 0.83
CA VAL A 43 -0.52 -18.72 0.91
C VAL A 43 -0.89 -18.50 2.36
N SER A 44 -1.50 -17.35 2.66
CA SER A 44 -1.95 -17.03 4.02
C SER A 44 -2.98 -18.06 4.50
N ASN A 45 -3.07 -18.27 5.81
CA ASN A 45 -3.93 -19.32 6.40
C ASN A 45 -5.42 -19.20 6.00
N GLY A 46 -5.96 -17.99 5.93
CA GLY A 46 -7.30 -17.66 5.44
C GLY A 46 -7.40 -17.58 3.91
N GLU A 47 -6.36 -17.96 3.17
CA GLU A 47 -6.28 -17.97 1.71
C GLU A 47 -6.67 -16.61 1.07
N THR A 48 -6.33 -15.53 1.77
CA THR A 48 -6.66 -14.16 1.34
C THR A 48 -5.53 -13.57 0.51
N PHE A 49 -4.29 -13.82 0.91
CA PHE A 49 -3.09 -13.36 0.22
C PHE A 49 -2.20 -14.53 -0.17
N ALA A 50 -1.48 -14.38 -1.27
CA ALA A 50 -0.40 -15.26 -1.67
C ALA A 50 0.87 -14.46 -1.94
N LEU A 51 2.02 -15.07 -1.67
CA LEU A 51 3.36 -14.58 -1.97
C LEU A 51 4.01 -15.55 -2.96
N GLY A 52 4.64 -15.01 -3.99
CA GLY A 52 5.41 -15.80 -4.95
C GLY A 52 6.02 -14.94 -6.06
N PHE A 53 6.50 -15.61 -7.11
CA PHE A 53 7.04 -14.96 -8.29
C PHE A 53 5.92 -14.55 -9.26
N PHE A 54 5.99 -13.35 -9.82
CA PHE A 54 5.03 -12.84 -10.80
C PHE A 54 5.68 -11.94 -11.86
N THR A 55 4.95 -11.71 -12.96
CA THR A 55 5.33 -10.85 -14.08
C THR A 55 4.22 -9.83 -14.28
N PRO A 56 4.50 -8.52 -14.14
CA PRO A 56 3.49 -7.47 -14.32
C PRO A 56 3.22 -7.21 -15.80
N GLY A 57 1.94 -7.27 -16.20
CA GLY A 57 1.48 -6.89 -17.54
C GLY A 57 2.25 -7.59 -18.67
N GLU A 58 2.80 -6.81 -19.58
CA GLU A 58 3.58 -7.26 -20.75
C GLU A 58 5.09 -7.29 -20.50
N SER A 59 5.53 -7.22 -19.24
CA SER A 59 6.94 -7.27 -18.87
C SER A 59 7.56 -8.64 -19.19
N THR A 60 8.87 -8.68 -19.39
CA THR A 60 9.65 -9.93 -19.43
C THR A 60 10.38 -10.20 -18.11
N ASN A 61 10.29 -9.29 -17.15
CA ASN A 61 10.98 -9.39 -15.87
C ASN A 61 10.17 -10.19 -14.84
N ARG A 62 10.88 -10.80 -13.89
CA ARG A 62 10.30 -11.47 -12.72
C ARG A 62 10.55 -10.71 -11.43
N TYR A 63 9.52 -10.74 -10.59
CA TYR A 63 9.48 -10.09 -9.29
C TYR A 63 8.88 -11.01 -8.24
N VAL A 64 9.23 -10.81 -6.98
CA VAL A 64 8.53 -11.40 -5.85
C VAL A 64 7.50 -10.40 -5.35
N GLY A 65 6.26 -10.84 -5.21
CA GLY A 65 5.17 -9.98 -4.75
C GLY A 65 4.13 -10.70 -3.91
N ILE A 66 3.33 -9.91 -3.21
CA ILE A 66 2.15 -10.36 -2.47
C ILE A 66 0.92 -9.85 -3.20
N TRP A 67 -0.05 -10.71 -3.45
CA TRP A 67 -1.31 -10.37 -4.12
C TRP A 67 -2.52 -10.98 -3.44
N PHE A 68 -3.70 -10.46 -3.76
CA PHE A 68 -4.96 -11.03 -3.28
C PHE A 68 -5.22 -12.37 -3.99
N TYR A 69 -5.13 -13.49 -3.28
CA TYR A 69 -5.06 -14.82 -3.88
C TYR A 69 -6.38 -15.24 -4.56
N LYS A 70 -7.51 -15.07 -3.87
CA LYS A 70 -8.85 -15.45 -4.37
C LYS A 70 -9.64 -14.29 -4.98
N ALA A 71 -9.06 -13.10 -5.04
CA ALA A 71 -9.75 -11.96 -5.64
C ALA A 71 -9.69 -12.02 -7.17
N PRO A 72 -10.66 -11.41 -7.86
CA PRO A 72 -10.58 -11.22 -9.30
C PRO A 72 -9.32 -10.49 -9.70
N GLU A 73 -8.72 -10.88 -10.83
CA GLU A 73 -7.48 -10.32 -11.39
C GLU A 73 -6.24 -10.42 -10.49
N GLN A 74 -6.39 -10.94 -9.26
CA GLN A 74 -5.33 -11.14 -8.28
C GLN A 74 -4.35 -9.94 -8.18
N PRO A 75 -4.84 -8.72 -7.88
CA PRO A 75 -3.99 -7.54 -7.91
C PRO A 75 -2.87 -7.63 -6.88
N VAL A 76 -1.68 -7.20 -7.30
CA VAL A 76 -0.49 -7.12 -6.47
C VAL A 76 -0.64 -5.97 -5.46
N ALA A 77 -0.31 -6.25 -4.20
CA ALA A 77 -0.36 -5.31 -3.09
C ALA A 77 1.04 -4.94 -2.58
N TRP A 78 2.06 -5.76 -2.87
CA TRP A 78 3.43 -5.51 -2.44
C TRP A 78 4.44 -6.19 -3.36
N VAL A 79 5.62 -5.59 -3.53
CA VAL A 79 6.71 -6.09 -4.40
C VAL A 79 8.05 -5.91 -3.69
N ALA A 80 8.81 -7.00 -3.53
CA ALA A 80 10.10 -6.98 -2.84
C ALA A 80 11.19 -6.27 -3.66
N ASN A 81 11.48 -6.82 -4.83
CA ASN A 81 12.61 -6.44 -5.68
C ASN A 81 12.19 -5.46 -6.80
N ARG A 82 11.32 -4.49 -6.48
CA ARG A 82 10.67 -3.62 -7.47
C ARG A 82 11.62 -2.84 -8.38
N ASP A 83 12.80 -2.46 -7.87
CA ASP A 83 13.83 -1.74 -8.65
C ASP A 83 14.96 -2.65 -9.17
N ASN A 84 14.97 -3.92 -8.77
CA ASN A 84 16.00 -4.90 -9.13
C ASN A 84 15.33 -6.18 -9.66
N PRO A 85 14.79 -6.16 -10.89
CA PRO A 85 14.12 -7.32 -11.49
C PRO A 85 15.07 -8.50 -11.73
N ILE A 86 14.49 -9.69 -11.80
CA ILE A 86 15.15 -10.89 -12.34
C ILE A 86 14.77 -11.00 -13.83
N THR A 87 15.71 -11.40 -14.69
CA THR A 87 15.50 -11.46 -16.16
C THR A 87 15.12 -12.85 -16.67
N ASP A 88 15.01 -13.83 -15.79
CA ASP A 88 14.66 -15.22 -16.06
C ASP A 88 13.79 -15.79 -14.92
N THR A 89 13.65 -17.13 -14.86
CA THR A 89 12.89 -17.85 -13.82
C THR A 89 13.80 -18.58 -12.82
N SER A 90 15.06 -18.16 -12.67
CA SER A 90 16.01 -18.82 -11.77
C SER A 90 15.88 -18.37 -10.31
N GLY A 91 14.89 -17.50 -10.04
CA GLY A 91 14.69 -16.84 -8.75
C GLY A 91 14.48 -17.81 -7.59
N VAL A 92 15.12 -17.51 -6.46
CA VAL A 92 14.94 -18.25 -5.20
C VAL A 92 14.83 -17.27 -4.04
N LEU A 93 13.69 -17.29 -3.34
CA LEU A 93 13.47 -16.57 -2.09
C LEU A 93 13.65 -17.54 -0.92
N SER A 94 14.54 -17.22 0.01
CA SER A 94 14.83 -18.10 1.16
C SER A 94 15.28 -17.31 2.39
N ILE A 95 15.34 -17.97 3.55
CA ILE A 95 16.05 -17.46 4.72
C ILE A 95 17.49 -17.95 4.67
N ASP A 96 18.46 -17.03 4.76
CA ASP A 96 19.89 -17.37 4.76
C ASP A 96 20.40 -17.81 6.14
N LEU A 97 21.69 -18.14 6.21
CA LEU A 97 22.36 -18.57 7.45
C LEU A 97 22.43 -17.47 8.52
N HIS A 98 22.19 -16.21 8.15
CA HIS A 98 22.15 -15.06 9.06
C HIS A 98 20.72 -14.70 9.46
N GLY A 99 19.73 -15.50 9.04
CA GLY A 99 18.32 -15.26 9.33
C GLY A 99 17.67 -14.20 8.45
N ASN A 100 18.36 -13.66 7.45
CA ASN A 100 17.78 -12.68 6.53
C ASN A 100 16.89 -13.38 5.51
N LEU A 101 15.76 -12.76 5.18
CA LEU A 101 15.01 -13.14 3.98
C LEU A 101 15.73 -12.53 2.77
N VAL A 102 16.16 -13.38 1.84
CA VAL A 102 17.02 -13.03 0.70
C VAL A 102 16.47 -13.57 -0.60
N LEU A 103 16.66 -12.80 -1.68
CA LEU A 103 16.32 -13.18 -3.04
C LEU A 103 17.59 -13.32 -3.87
N TYR A 104 17.80 -14.49 -4.47
CA TYR A 104 18.86 -14.75 -5.44
C TYR A 104 18.29 -14.96 -6.85
N GLY A 105 19.05 -14.56 -7.86
CA GLY A 105 18.81 -14.89 -9.27
C GLY A 105 19.75 -15.99 -9.74
N GLU A 106 20.24 -15.94 -10.98
CA GLU A 106 21.12 -16.98 -11.54
C GLU A 106 22.44 -17.06 -10.75
N ASP A 107 23.01 -15.90 -10.42
CA ASP A 107 24.17 -15.80 -9.54
C ASP A 107 23.76 -15.95 -8.06
N GLN A 108 23.87 -17.18 -7.56
CA GLN A 108 23.59 -17.53 -6.17
C GLN A 108 24.61 -16.95 -5.17
N LYS A 109 25.64 -16.21 -5.62
CA LYS A 109 26.62 -15.55 -4.73
C LYS A 109 26.25 -14.12 -4.37
N LYS A 110 25.37 -13.48 -5.15
CA LYS A 110 24.98 -12.08 -4.95
C LYS A 110 23.46 -11.97 -4.85
N SER A 111 23.00 -11.51 -3.69
CA SER A 111 21.57 -11.25 -3.50
C SER A 111 21.11 -10.06 -4.35
N ILE A 112 19.92 -10.20 -4.92
CA ILE A 112 19.20 -9.16 -5.66
C ILE A 112 18.45 -8.26 -4.67
N TRP A 113 17.97 -8.86 -3.58
CA TRP A 113 17.24 -8.17 -2.51
C TRP A 113 17.41 -8.91 -1.18
N SER A 114 17.38 -8.18 -0.07
CA SER A 114 17.47 -8.72 1.30
C SER A 114 16.81 -7.79 2.31
N THR A 115 16.32 -8.35 3.42
CA THR A 115 15.72 -7.58 4.53
C THR A 115 16.73 -6.73 5.32
N ASN A 116 18.02 -7.08 5.26
CA ASN A 116 19.12 -6.41 5.97
C ASN A 116 18.91 -6.28 7.48
N ILE A 117 18.36 -7.33 8.10
CA ILE A 117 18.24 -7.41 9.56
C ILE A 117 19.60 -7.71 10.18
N VAL A 118 19.77 -7.24 11.42
CA VAL A 118 20.92 -7.55 12.27
C VAL A 118 20.36 -8.30 13.49
N THR A 119 20.73 -9.57 13.64
CA THR A 119 20.30 -10.39 14.78
C THR A 119 21.52 -10.70 15.66
N ASN A 120 21.32 -10.68 16.99
CA ASN A 120 22.35 -11.09 17.95
C ASN A 120 22.19 -12.55 18.39
N SER A 121 21.16 -13.24 17.87
CA SER A 121 20.74 -14.56 18.31
C SER A 121 21.15 -15.61 17.28
N ASN A 122 22.39 -16.09 17.38
CA ASN A 122 22.96 -17.05 16.43
C ASN A 122 22.28 -18.44 16.43
N ASP A 123 21.55 -18.78 17.50
CA ASP A 123 20.93 -20.10 17.69
C ASP A 123 19.39 -20.09 17.58
N SER A 124 18.77 -18.93 17.35
CA SER A 124 17.31 -18.83 17.29
C SER A 124 16.75 -19.25 15.94
N ILE A 125 15.60 -19.92 15.95
CA ILE A 125 14.88 -20.31 14.73
C ILE A 125 14.13 -19.08 14.21
N ILE A 126 14.55 -18.58 13.06
CA ILE A 126 13.87 -17.49 12.35
C ILE A 126 12.92 -18.06 11.32
N LEU A 127 11.69 -17.56 11.33
CA LEU A 127 10.63 -17.93 10.41
C LEU A 127 10.08 -16.68 9.71
N ALA A 128 9.61 -16.85 8.48
CA ALA A 128 8.81 -15.84 7.80
C ALA A 128 7.38 -16.34 7.64
N GLN A 129 6.36 -15.53 7.94
CA GLN A 129 4.95 -15.90 7.81
C GLN A 129 4.17 -14.84 7.04
N LEU A 130 3.34 -15.28 6.09
CA LEU A 130 2.37 -14.43 5.41
C LEU A 130 1.03 -14.45 6.16
N THR A 131 0.66 -13.31 6.70
CA THR A 131 -0.59 -13.14 7.48
C THR A 131 -1.80 -12.90 6.58
N ASP A 132 -3.01 -13.12 7.12
CA ASP A 132 -4.28 -12.90 6.40
C ASP A 132 -4.60 -11.43 6.11
N VAL A 133 -3.84 -10.50 6.69
CA VAL A 133 -3.91 -9.07 6.35
C VAL A 133 -2.91 -8.67 5.26
N GLY A 134 -2.11 -9.62 4.75
CA GLY A 134 -1.14 -9.39 3.68
C GLY A 134 0.24 -8.89 4.17
N ASN A 135 0.49 -8.94 5.48
CA ASN A 135 1.79 -8.63 6.04
C ASN A 135 2.68 -9.88 6.01
N LEU A 136 3.88 -9.77 5.43
CA LEU A 136 4.92 -10.80 5.50
C LEU A 136 5.84 -10.43 6.66
N VAL A 137 5.89 -11.28 7.68
CA VAL A 137 6.58 -11.00 8.95
C VAL A 137 7.73 -11.98 9.12
N LEU A 138 8.92 -11.47 9.41
CA LEU A 138 10.10 -12.25 9.79
C LEU A 138 10.28 -12.11 11.30
N PHE A 139 10.30 -13.22 12.03
CA PHE A 139 10.28 -13.22 13.50
C PHE A 139 11.07 -14.38 14.11
N LEU A 140 11.45 -14.22 15.38
CA LEU A 140 12.03 -15.27 16.21
C LEU A 140 10.92 -16.21 16.69
N ASN A 141 11.01 -17.50 16.37
CA ASN A 141 9.98 -18.48 16.70
C ASN A 141 9.78 -18.63 18.21
N GLU A 142 10.85 -18.54 19.00
CA GLU A 142 10.81 -18.77 20.44
C GLU A 142 10.17 -17.63 21.23
N THR A 143 10.40 -16.38 20.79
CA THR A 143 9.94 -15.17 21.50
C THR A 143 8.80 -14.45 20.80
N SER A 144 8.50 -14.81 19.55
CA SER A 144 7.60 -14.07 18.66
C SER A 144 8.04 -12.62 18.42
N GLU A 145 9.33 -12.31 18.62
CA GLU A 145 9.90 -10.99 18.35
C GLU A 145 9.94 -10.74 16.84
N VAL A 146 9.31 -9.64 16.40
CA VAL A 146 9.30 -9.22 14.99
C VAL A 146 10.62 -8.54 14.65
N LEU A 147 11.35 -9.10 13.69
CA LEU A 147 12.63 -8.59 13.19
C LEU A 147 12.46 -7.71 11.96
N TRP A 148 11.48 -8.02 11.12
CA TRP A 148 11.15 -7.28 9.90
C TRP A 148 9.71 -7.57 9.47
N GLN A 149 9.06 -6.62 8.80
CA GLN A 149 7.74 -6.84 8.20
C GLN A 149 7.55 -6.04 6.91
N SER A 150 6.79 -6.58 5.95
CA SER A 150 6.55 -5.90 4.67
C SER A 150 5.74 -4.61 4.81
N PHE A 151 4.89 -4.52 5.84
CA PHE A 151 4.10 -3.32 6.13
C PHE A 151 4.93 -2.08 6.47
N ASP A 152 6.19 -2.26 6.87
CA ASP A 152 7.14 -1.18 7.12
C ASP A 152 7.78 -0.63 5.83
N TYR A 153 7.67 -1.38 4.72
CA TYR A 153 8.23 -1.06 3.42
C TYR A 153 7.15 -1.12 2.32
N PRO A 154 6.12 -0.25 2.38
CA PRO A 154 5.04 -0.25 1.40
C PRO A 154 5.53 0.03 -0.02
N THR A 155 4.75 -0.42 -1.01
CA THR A 155 4.97 -0.09 -2.43
C THR A 155 4.00 0.99 -2.89
N ASP A 156 3.07 0.69 -3.80
CA ASP A 156 2.04 1.61 -4.27
C ASP A 156 0.70 1.43 -3.57
N THR A 157 0.53 0.33 -2.84
CA THR A 157 -0.74 -0.06 -2.22
C THR A 157 -0.70 0.08 -0.69
N PHE A 158 -1.73 0.73 -0.14
CA PHE A 158 -1.96 0.89 1.29
C PHE A 158 -3.15 0.02 1.69
N LEU A 159 -2.89 -1.10 2.36
CA LEU A 159 -3.89 -2.05 2.85
C LEU A 159 -4.48 -1.62 4.20
N PRO A 160 -5.69 -2.11 4.56
CA PRO A 160 -6.24 -1.94 5.90
C PRO A 160 -5.25 -2.41 6.98
N GLY A 161 -5.10 -1.63 8.05
CA GLY A 161 -4.21 -1.97 9.17
C GLY A 161 -2.73 -1.60 8.96
N MET A 162 -2.31 -1.28 7.74
CA MET A 162 -0.97 -0.72 7.51
C MET A 162 -0.85 0.66 8.17
N LYS A 163 0.36 1.01 8.59
CA LYS A 163 0.72 2.35 9.08
C LYS A 163 1.38 3.16 7.96
N LEU A 164 1.00 4.42 7.81
CA LEU A 164 1.70 5.40 6.98
C LEU A 164 2.20 6.54 7.87
N GLY A 165 3.48 6.91 7.77
CA GLY A 165 4.10 7.94 8.60
C GLY A 165 5.32 7.46 9.38
N LEU A 166 5.74 8.28 10.35
CA LEU A 166 7.02 8.19 11.03
C LEU A 166 6.94 7.37 12.32
N ASP A 167 7.75 6.33 12.39
CA ASP A 167 8.20 5.73 13.63
C ASP A 167 9.38 6.53 14.19
N ARG A 168 9.19 7.16 15.36
CA ARG A 168 10.21 8.01 15.97
C ARG A 168 11.28 7.19 16.70
N THR A 169 11.00 5.94 17.03
CA THR A 169 11.93 5.05 17.72
C THR A 169 13.01 4.52 16.77
N THR A 170 12.61 4.16 15.56
CA THR A 170 13.52 3.63 14.52
C THR A 170 13.93 4.70 13.50
N GLY A 171 13.20 5.81 13.42
CA GLY A 171 13.38 6.83 12.37
C GLY A 171 12.76 6.44 11.02
N LEU A 172 12.08 5.29 10.95
CA LEU A 172 11.47 4.79 9.72
C LEU A 172 10.23 5.63 9.35
N ASN A 173 10.27 6.28 8.20
CA ASN A 173 9.11 6.93 7.61
C ASN A 173 8.51 6.05 6.51
N ARG A 174 7.31 5.52 6.75
CA ARG A 174 6.58 4.67 5.81
C ARG A 174 5.94 5.56 4.75
N ILE A 175 6.30 5.35 3.49
CA ILE A 175 5.93 6.19 2.34
C ILE A 175 5.45 5.30 1.19
N LEU A 176 4.29 5.61 0.62
CA LEU A 176 3.84 4.95 -0.61
C LEU A 176 4.44 5.62 -1.83
N THR A 177 4.79 4.83 -2.84
CA THR A 177 5.33 5.32 -4.11
C THR A 177 4.69 4.56 -5.27
N SER A 178 4.19 5.31 -6.25
CA SER A 178 3.55 4.72 -7.44
C SER A 178 4.48 3.76 -8.17
N TRP A 179 3.95 2.81 -8.91
CA TRP A 179 4.71 2.14 -9.96
C TRP A 179 5.07 3.12 -11.09
N LYS A 180 6.11 2.83 -11.87
CA LYS A 180 6.47 3.63 -13.05
C LYS A 180 5.43 3.51 -14.15
N SER A 181 4.88 2.30 -14.34
CA SER A 181 3.82 1.99 -15.30
C SER A 181 3.11 0.70 -14.90
N LYS A 182 2.11 0.25 -15.68
CA LYS A 182 1.44 -1.04 -15.42
C LYS A 182 2.39 -2.24 -15.55
N ASP A 183 3.44 -2.11 -16.36
CA ASP A 183 4.38 -3.18 -16.72
C ASP A 183 5.72 -3.07 -15.97
N ASP A 184 5.92 -1.99 -15.18
CA ASP A 184 7.15 -1.74 -14.42
C ASP A 184 6.81 -1.28 -12.99
N PRO A 185 6.97 -2.16 -11.99
CA PRO A 185 6.64 -1.89 -10.60
C PRO A 185 7.70 -1.05 -9.87
N GLY A 186 8.80 -0.69 -10.53
CA GLY A 186 9.84 0.17 -9.97
C GLY A 186 9.28 1.51 -9.45
N ILE A 187 10.10 2.22 -8.67
CA ILE A 187 9.68 3.49 -8.06
C ILE A 187 9.34 4.51 -9.15
N GLY A 188 8.07 4.91 -9.18
CA GLY A 188 7.53 5.93 -10.07
C GLY A 188 7.69 7.35 -9.52
N ASN A 189 7.03 8.31 -10.18
CA ASN A 189 7.24 9.74 -9.92
C ASN A 189 6.31 10.32 -8.83
N PHE A 190 5.37 9.54 -8.30
CA PHE A 190 4.44 10.00 -7.28
C PHE A 190 4.70 9.34 -5.94
N SER A 191 4.61 10.12 -4.87
CA SER A 191 4.76 9.64 -3.50
C SER A 191 3.66 10.18 -2.59
N PHE A 192 3.20 9.34 -1.66
CA PHE A 192 2.17 9.69 -0.69
C PHE A 192 2.70 9.53 0.73
N ILE A 193 2.69 10.63 1.48
CA ILE A 193 3.44 10.79 2.73
C ILE A 193 2.54 11.47 3.76
N LEU A 194 2.61 11.01 5.01
CA LEU A 194 2.12 11.78 6.15
C LEU A 194 3.18 12.82 6.54
N ASN A 195 2.87 14.11 6.35
CA ASN A 195 3.73 15.18 6.80
C ASN A 195 3.64 15.33 8.32
N THR A 196 4.75 15.06 9.01
CA THR A 196 4.85 15.05 10.48
C THR A 196 5.55 16.29 11.04
N ASN A 197 5.94 17.25 10.19
CA ASN A 197 6.73 18.41 10.59
C ASN A 197 5.91 19.54 11.22
N SER A 198 4.58 19.48 11.12
CA SER A 198 3.66 20.45 11.71
C SER A 198 3.01 19.90 12.97
N SER A 199 2.54 20.79 13.85
CA SER A 199 1.68 20.44 14.99
C SER A 199 0.34 19.82 14.57
N SER A 200 0.00 19.92 13.28
CA SER A 200 -1.21 19.36 12.67
C SER A 200 -0.80 18.52 11.46
N PRO A 201 -0.71 17.19 11.59
CA PRO A 201 -0.35 16.31 10.49
C PRO A 201 -1.30 16.43 9.31
N GLU A 202 -0.75 16.30 8.10
CA GLU A 202 -1.49 16.33 6.83
C GLU A 202 -0.93 15.24 5.91
N LEU A 203 -1.78 14.58 5.12
CA LEU A 203 -1.33 13.69 4.05
C LEU A 203 -1.05 14.50 2.80
N PHE A 204 0.12 14.29 2.22
CA PHE A 204 0.59 14.95 1.01
C PHE A 204 0.83 13.92 -0.09
N LEU A 205 0.41 14.28 -1.29
CA LEU A 205 0.75 13.59 -2.53
C LEU A 205 1.69 14.49 -3.31
N TYR A 206 2.87 13.99 -3.63
CA TYR A 206 3.88 14.69 -4.41
C TYR A 206 4.03 14.11 -5.82
N LYS A 207 4.39 14.96 -6.77
CA LYS A 207 4.92 14.60 -8.09
C LYS A 207 6.38 15.05 -8.14
N GLY A 208 7.32 14.12 -7.95
CA GLY A 208 8.71 14.45 -7.65
C GLY A 208 8.77 15.34 -6.40
N ASN A 209 9.26 16.57 -6.55
CA ASN A 209 9.33 17.55 -5.46
C ASN A 209 8.17 18.57 -5.44
N ILE A 210 7.19 18.42 -6.33
CA ILE A 210 6.05 19.33 -6.43
C ILE A 210 4.90 18.77 -5.61
N LEU A 211 4.44 19.53 -4.61
CA LEU A 211 3.24 19.17 -3.86
C LEU A 211 2.03 19.20 -4.81
N TRP A 212 1.45 18.02 -5.05
CA TRP A 212 0.39 17.81 -6.03
C TRP A 212 -0.99 17.95 -5.40
N TRP A 213 -1.16 17.40 -4.19
CA TRP A 213 -2.40 17.42 -3.44
C TRP A 213 -2.14 17.34 -1.93
N ARG A 214 -3.09 17.84 -1.13
CA ARG A 214 -3.08 17.69 0.32
C ARG A 214 -4.44 17.30 0.86
N SER A 215 -4.45 16.51 1.92
CA SER A 215 -5.66 16.13 2.64
C SER A 215 -6.22 17.21 3.54
N GLY A 216 -5.45 18.28 3.80
CA GLY A 216 -5.73 19.18 4.90
C GLY A 216 -5.53 18.52 6.27
N HIS A 217 -5.72 19.31 7.32
CA HIS A 217 -5.53 18.88 8.70
C HIS A 217 -6.48 17.76 9.13
N TRP A 218 -6.02 16.97 10.09
CA TRP A 218 -6.85 16.06 10.86
C TRP A 218 -7.78 16.84 11.81
N ASN A 219 -9.10 16.62 11.70
CA ASN A 219 -10.09 17.34 12.51
C ASN A 219 -10.64 16.54 13.71
N GLY A 220 -10.03 15.39 14.03
CA GLY A 220 -10.49 14.47 15.08
C GLY A 220 -11.42 13.36 14.58
N ILE A 221 -12.04 13.53 13.41
CA ILE A 221 -12.94 12.54 12.78
C ILE A 221 -12.34 11.99 11.48
N GLY A 222 -11.71 12.87 10.69
CA GLY A 222 -11.14 12.54 9.40
C GLY A 222 -10.23 13.66 8.88
N TRP A 223 -9.82 13.51 7.63
CA TRP A 223 -9.04 14.53 6.92
C TRP A 223 -9.98 15.58 6.32
N SER A 224 -9.72 16.86 6.56
CA SER A 224 -10.61 17.97 6.14
C SER A 224 -10.86 18.05 4.62
N GLY A 225 -9.90 17.63 3.80
CA GLY A 225 -9.98 17.52 2.34
C GLY A 225 -10.49 16.18 1.83
N ILE A 226 -10.96 15.29 2.72
CA ILE A 226 -11.64 14.04 2.35
C ILE A 226 -12.97 13.92 3.13
N PRO A 227 -13.93 14.82 2.88
CA PRO A 227 -15.12 14.98 3.72
C PRO A 227 -16.06 13.76 3.72
N THR A 228 -16.05 12.95 2.66
CA THR A 228 -16.87 11.72 2.54
C THR A 228 -16.58 10.69 3.63
N LEU A 229 -15.43 10.78 4.29
CA LEU A 229 -15.01 9.86 5.36
C LEU A 229 -15.53 10.25 6.75
N SER A 230 -16.09 11.45 6.91
CA SER A 230 -16.66 11.92 8.17
C SER A 230 -18.12 11.52 8.39
N SER A 231 -18.77 10.87 7.43
CA SER A 231 -20.12 10.35 7.59
C SER A 231 -20.12 9.06 8.42
N ASN A 232 -21.14 8.88 9.27
CA ASN A 232 -21.33 7.63 10.01
C ASN A 232 -21.61 6.43 9.08
N ASP A 233 -22.10 6.70 7.87
CA ASP A 233 -22.37 5.69 6.84
C ASP A 233 -21.12 5.29 6.05
N SER A 234 -19.97 5.94 6.29
CA SER A 234 -18.72 5.58 5.62
C SER A 234 -18.24 4.21 6.08
N VAL A 235 -18.15 3.26 5.14
CA VAL A 235 -17.59 1.92 5.37
C VAL A 235 -16.08 1.98 5.69
N MET A 236 -15.43 3.11 5.40
CA MET A 236 -14.01 3.36 5.64
C MET A 236 -13.79 4.31 6.82
N TYR A 237 -12.73 4.10 7.60
CA TYR A 237 -12.27 5.04 8.62
C TYR A 237 -10.75 5.24 8.52
N PHE A 238 -10.28 6.37 9.06
CA PHE A 238 -8.88 6.62 9.37
C PHE A 238 -8.73 6.84 10.87
N ASN A 239 -7.56 6.52 11.40
CA ASN A 239 -7.11 6.92 12.72
C ASN A 239 -5.75 7.61 12.57
N LEU A 240 -5.52 8.65 13.38
CA LEU A 240 -4.23 9.31 13.53
C LEU A 240 -3.66 8.97 14.90
N PHE A 241 -2.44 8.44 14.91
CA PHE A 241 -1.62 8.24 16.09
C PHE A 241 -0.56 9.34 16.10
N ASN A 242 -0.47 10.07 17.21
CA ASN A 242 0.53 11.12 17.38
C ASN A 242 1.02 11.14 18.83
N SER A 243 2.18 10.55 19.06
CA SER A 243 2.84 10.41 20.36
C SER A 243 4.33 10.72 20.24
N GLU A 244 5.06 10.59 21.35
CA GLU A 244 6.52 10.69 21.35
C GLU A 244 7.20 9.53 20.60
N TYR A 245 6.50 8.40 20.41
CA TYR A 245 7.01 7.19 19.76
C TYR A 245 6.65 7.11 18.26
N GLU A 246 5.51 7.66 17.86
CA GLU A 246 5.08 7.61 16.46
C GLU A 246 4.19 8.79 16.05
N THR A 247 4.25 9.15 14.78
CA THR A 247 3.23 9.95 14.12
C THR A 247 2.83 9.21 12.85
N SER A 248 1.71 8.50 12.90
CA SER A 248 1.26 7.61 11.83
C SER A 248 -0.25 7.66 11.63
N THR A 249 -0.72 7.30 10.45
CA THR A 249 -2.13 7.05 10.18
C THR A 249 -2.35 5.63 9.73
N VAL A 250 -3.49 5.07 10.14
CA VAL A 250 -3.98 3.77 9.73
C VAL A 250 -5.38 3.97 9.17
N TRP A 251 -5.74 3.17 8.18
CA TRP A 251 -7.11 3.10 7.71
C TRP A 251 -7.66 1.67 7.83
N GLY A 252 -8.98 1.56 7.83
CA GLY A 252 -9.65 0.27 7.88
C GLY A 252 -11.11 0.35 7.46
N LEU A 253 -11.79 -0.79 7.57
CA LEU A 253 -13.21 -0.92 7.29
C LEU A 253 -14.00 -0.97 8.60
N ARG A 254 -15.08 -0.18 8.72
CA ARG A 254 -15.93 -0.14 9.93
C ARG A 254 -16.76 -1.41 10.09
N TYR A 255 -17.19 -1.98 8.97
CA TYR A 255 -18.00 -3.20 8.91
C TYR A 255 -17.24 -4.24 8.08
N PRO A 256 -16.18 -4.84 8.63
CA PRO A 256 -15.45 -5.89 7.94
C PRO A 256 -16.34 -7.14 7.84
N GLY A 257 -17.09 -7.25 6.74
CA GLY A 257 -17.71 -8.51 6.35
C GLY A 257 -16.64 -9.43 5.78
N ALA A 258 -16.75 -10.74 6.04
CA ALA A 258 -15.78 -11.76 5.58
C ALA A 258 -15.63 -11.87 4.05
N SER A 259 -16.39 -11.09 3.27
CA SER A 259 -16.47 -11.20 1.82
C SER A 259 -16.06 -9.93 1.08
N LEU A 260 -15.40 -8.94 1.71
CA LEU A 260 -15.06 -7.68 1.05
C LEU A 260 -13.57 -7.37 1.12
N PHE A 261 -12.93 -7.27 -0.05
CA PHE A 261 -11.58 -6.78 -0.19
C PHE A 261 -11.59 -5.27 -0.43
N SER A 262 -10.62 -4.56 0.15
CA SER A 262 -10.42 -3.14 -0.13
C SER A 262 -8.96 -2.76 -0.03
N ARG A 263 -8.53 -1.86 -0.91
CA ARG A 263 -7.17 -1.32 -0.95
C ARG A 263 -7.17 0.12 -1.45
N LEU A 264 -6.23 0.92 -0.98
CA LEU A 264 -5.92 2.22 -1.57
C LEU A 264 -4.66 2.07 -2.43
N VAL A 265 -4.66 2.60 -3.64
CA VAL A 265 -3.55 2.41 -4.59
C VAL A 265 -3.14 3.75 -5.18
N LEU A 266 -1.88 4.10 -5.01
CA LEU A 266 -1.25 5.24 -5.66
C LEU A 266 -0.81 4.87 -7.08
N ASN A 267 -1.53 5.35 -8.09
CA ASN A 267 -1.23 5.01 -9.47
C ASN A 267 -0.15 5.93 -10.10
N GLY A 268 0.40 5.51 -11.24
CA GLY A 268 1.40 6.27 -12.00
C GLY A 268 0.89 7.58 -12.63
N SER A 269 -0.41 7.87 -12.57
CA SER A 269 -0.99 9.13 -13.04
C SER A 269 -1.09 10.22 -11.95
N GLY A 270 -0.80 9.87 -10.70
CA GLY A 270 -0.86 10.83 -9.59
C GLY A 270 -2.22 10.93 -8.93
N SER A 271 -2.90 9.78 -8.80
CA SER A 271 -4.14 9.64 -8.06
C SER A 271 -4.08 8.45 -7.13
N ILE A 272 -4.75 8.56 -5.99
CA ILE A 272 -5.01 7.43 -5.10
C ILE A 272 -6.44 6.99 -5.33
N HIS A 273 -6.62 5.72 -5.69
CA HIS A 273 -7.95 5.12 -5.84
C HIS A 273 -8.24 4.17 -4.68
N ARG A 274 -9.48 4.22 -4.19
CA ARG A 274 -10.02 3.18 -3.31
C ARG A 274 -10.70 2.12 -4.14
N PHE A 275 -10.09 0.95 -4.21
CA PHE A 275 -10.67 -0.23 -4.82
C PHE A 275 -11.44 -1.04 -3.79
N VAL A 276 -12.56 -1.62 -4.22
CA VAL A 276 -13.36 -2.59 -3.46
C VAL A 276 -13.80 -3.72 -4.38
N SER A 277 -13.85 -4.93 -3.84
CA SER A 277 -14.40 -6.10 -4.55
C SER A 277 -15.00 -7.05 -3.52
N ALA A 278 -16.18 -7.61 -3.77
CA ALA A 278 -16.63 -8.75 -2.99
C ALA A 278 -15.99 -10.04 -3.51
N ILE A 279 -15.82 -11.06 -2.65
CA ILE A 279 -15.28 -12.36 -3.06
C ILE A 279 -16.10 -12.99 -4.21
N SER A 280 -17.41 -12.73 -4.24
CA SER A 280 -18.31 -13.23 -5.29
C SER A 280 -18.22 -12.47 -6.62
N ASP A 281 -17.64 -11.27 -6.60
CA ASP A 281 -17.62 -10.40 -7.77
C ASP A 281 -16.52 -10.84 -8.72
N GLN A 282 -16.60 -10.44 -9.98
CA GLN A 282 -15.59 -10.76 -11.00
C GLN A 282 -14.65 -9.59 -11.30
N GLU A 283 -14.83 -8.45 -10.63
CA GLU A 283 -14.06 -7.23 -10.88
C GLU A 283 -13.85 -6.40 -9.61
N TRP A 284 -13.02 -5.37 -9.73
CA TRP A 284 -12.77 -4.38 -8.69
C TRP A 284 -13.39 -3.03 -9.06
N ASP A 285 -14.24 -2.51 -8.19
CA ASP A 285 -14.85 -1.20 -8.34
C ASP A 285 -13.99 -0.09 -7.72
N ILE A 286 -14.00 1.09 -8.34
CA ILE A 286 -13.42 2.31 -7.77
C ILE A 286 -14.51 3.06 -7.00
N LEU A 287 -14.42 3.07 -5.67
CA LEU A 287 -15.38 3.78 -4.81
C LEU A 287 -14.97 5.20 -4.47
N GLY A 288 -13.71 5.57 -4.70
CA GLY A 288 -13.23 6.91 -4.40
C GLY A 288 -11.88 7.20 -5.02
N THR A 289 -11.59 8.49 -5.20
CA THR A 289 -10.30 8.96 -5.71
C THR A 289 -9.89 10.27 -5.07
N VAL A 290 -8.58 10.47 -4.90
CA VAL A 290 -7.98 11.78 -4.65
C VAL A 290 -6.81 12.01 -5.61
N PRO A 291 -6.63 13.21 -6.18
CA PRO A 291 -7.56 14.36 -6.16
C PRO A 291 -8.92 14.02 -6.80
N LEU A 292 -10.02 14.59 -6.30
CA LEU A 292 -11.37 14.33 -6.84
C LEU A 292 -11.68 15.21 -8.05
N ASP A 293 -11.28 16.48 -7.99
CA ASP A 293 -11.51 17.46 -9.05
C ASP A 293 -10.37 18.48 -9.18
N ARG A 294 -10.53 19.43 -10.09
CA ARG A 294 -9.50 20.46 -10.39
C ARG A 294 -9.21 21.42 -9.23
N CYS A 295 -10.09 21.54 -8.24
CA CYS A 295 -9.90 22.37 -7.05
C CYS A 295 -9.03 21.70 -5.98
N ASP A 296 -8.92 20.38 -6.02
CA ASP A 296 -8.08 19.61 -5.10
C ASP A 296 -6.58 19.73 -5.43
N ASN A 297 -6.24 20.17 -6.65
CA ASN A 297 -4.85 20.45 -7.02
C ASN A 297 -4.26 21.53 -6.11
N TYR A 298 -3.11 21.22 -5.50
CA TYR A 298 -2.49 22.12 -4.54
C TYR A 298 -2.15 23.48 -5.16
N GLY A 299 -2.52 24.57 -4.45
CA GLY A 299 -2.21 25.93 -4.87
C GLY A 299 -3.05 26.49 -6.03
N LYS A 300 -4.13 25.80 -6.45
CA LYS A 300 -4.96 26.15 -7.61
C LYS A 300 -5.38 27.64 -7.72
N CYS A 301 -5.75 28.28 -6.62
CA CYS A 301 -6.28 29.65 -6.61
C CYS A 301 -5.37 30.71 -5.98
N GLY A 302 -4.09 30.37 -5.74
CA GLY A 302 -3.13 31.30 -5.13
C GLY A 302 -3.49 31.72 -3.71
N ALA A 303 -2.69 32.62 -3.13
CA ALA A 303 -2.89 33.10 -1.76
C ALA A 303 -4.21 33.89 -1.63
N PHE A 304 -4.94 33.66 -0.54
CA PHE A 304 -6.25 34.30 -0.25
C PHE A 304 -7.33 34.08 -1.32
N GLY A 305 -7.14 33.13 -2.23
CA GLY A 305 -8.16 32.62 -3.13
C GLY A 305 -8.81 31.34 -2.58
N LYS A 306 -10.07 31.12 -2.93
CA LYS A 306 -10.78 29.85 -2.72
C LYS A 306 -11.18 29.26 -4.05
N CYS A 307 -11.11 27.94 -4.14
CA CYS A 307 -11.58 27.19 -5.31
C CYS A 307 -12.98 26.65 -5.04
N GLN A 308 -13.88 26.83 -6.00
CA GLN A 308 -15.22 26.26 -5.97
C GLN A 308 -15.59 25.81 -7.38
N ILE A 309 -15.98 24.55 -7.52
CA ILE A 309 -16.53 24.06 -8.78
C ILE A 309 -17.86 24.78 -9.05
N GLN A 310 -17.90 25.52 -10.16
CA GLN A 310 -19.10 26.18 -10.66
C GLN A 310 -19.67 25.39 -11.84
N ASN A 311 -20.98 25.51 -12.07
CA ASN A 311 -21.64 24.87 -13.21
C ASN A 311 -21.18 25.53 -14.52
N GLY A 312 -20.73 24.74 -15.49
CA GLY A 312 -20.31 25.24 -16.80
C GLY A 312 -18.85 25.68 -16.88
N THR A 313 -18.58 26.74 -17.64
CA THR A 313 -17.21 27.19 -17.97
C THR A 313 -16.71 28.35 -17.10
N GLU A 314 -17.32 28.62 -15.96
CA GLU A 314 -16.92 29.73 -15.09
C GLU A 314 -15.56 29.46 -14.43
N PHE A 315 -14.85 30.55 -14.08
CA PHE A 315 -13.55 30.47 -13.43
C PHE A 315 -13.72 30.04 -11.97
N GLU A 316 -13.12 28.92 -11.61
CA GLU A 316 -13.28 28.25 -10.32
C GLU A 316 -12.70 29.03 -9.13
N CYS A 317 -11.85 30.02 -9.38
CA CYS A 317 -11.18 30.78 -8.35
C CYS A 317 -11.90 32.09 -8.04
N THR A 318 -12.14 32.31 -6.74
CA THR A 318 -12.69 33.56 -6.21
C THR A 318 -11.84 34.05 -5.04
N CYS A 319 -11.73 35.36 -4.85
CA CYS A 319 -11.06 35.91 -3.68
C CYS A 319 -11.93 35.74 -2.42
N LEU A 320 -11.28 35.54 -1.27
CA LEU A 320 -11.97 35.59 0.02
C LEU A 320 -12.62 36.96 0.24
N THR A 321 -13.65 37.01 1.10
CA THR A 321 -14.34 38.25 1.45
C THR A 321 -13.35 39.29 1.96
N GLY A 322 -13.38 40.50 1.38
CA GLY A 322 -12.44 41.59 1.70
C GLY A 322 -11.14 41.60 0.89
N PHE A 323 -10.98 40.66 -0.05
CA PHE A 323 -9.84 40.58 -0.97
C PHE A 323 -10.27 40.82 -2.42
N GLU A 324 -9.31 41.20 -3.26
CA GLU A 324 -9.46 41.39 -4.71
C GLU A 324 -8.26 40.80 -5.47
N PRO A 325 -8.39 40.46 -6.77
CA PRO A 325 -7.31 39.88 -7.54
C PRO A 325 -6.06 40.76 -7.53
N ARG A 326 -4.90 40.17 -7.25
CA ARG A 326 -3.62 40.90 -7.27
C ARG A 326 -3.30 41.47 -8.65
N SER A 327 -3.63 40.71 -9.69
CA SER A 327 -3.43 41.06 -11.09
C SER A 327 -4.76 40.87 -11.83
N PRO A 328 -5.52 41.95 -12.09
CA PRO A 328 -6.79 41.87 -12.81
C PRO A 328 -6.66 41.27 -14.22
N SER A 329 -5.53 41.49 -14.89
CA SER A 329 -5.25 40.93 -16.22
C SER A 329 -5.05 39.42 -16.18
N GLU A 330 -4.27 38.90 -15.22
CA GLU A 330 -4.11 37.44 -15.02
C GLU A 330 -5.44 36.80 -14.65
N TRP A 331 -6.19 37.42 -13.74
CA TRP A 331 -7.49 36.90 -13.31
C TRP A 331 -8.50 36.82 -14.47
N SER A 332 -8.52 37.83 -15.35
CA SER A 332 -9.34 37.84 -16.56
C SER A 332 -8.92 36.76 -17.56
N ALA A 333 -7.63 36.40 -17.58
CA ALA A 333 -7.08 35.28 -18.34
C ALA A 333 -7.23 33.92 -17.63
N ARG A 334 -8.01 33.86 -16.53
CA ARG A 334 -8.23 32.64 -15.71
C ARG A 334 -6.96 32.10 -15.08
N ASN A 335 -6.02 32.98 -14.78
CA ASN A 335 -4.79 32.69 -14.05
C ASN A 335 -4.88 33.30 -12.64
N ALA A 336 -4.97 32.43 -11.63
CA ALA A 336 -5.02 32.82 -10.22
C ALA A 336 -3.69 32.63 -9.48
N THR A 337 -2.58 32.36 -10.18
CA THR A 337 -1.28 32.08 -9.54
C THR A 337 -0.82 33.22 -8.62
N SER A 338 -1.07 34.48 -9.00
CA SER A 338 -0.74 35.65 -8.17
C SER A 338 -1.63 35.81 -6.92
N GLY A 339 -2.73 35.07 -6.83
CA GLY A 339 -3.69 35.14 -5.73
C GLY A 339 -4.40 36.49 -5.62
N CYS A 340 -4.82 36.79 -4.39
CA CYS A 340 -5.58 37.99 -4.05
C CYS A 340 -4.85 38.84 -3.01
N VAL A 341 -5.18 40.13 -2.97
CA VAL A 341 -4.69 41.11 -1.99
C VAL A 341 -5.86 41.79 -1.28
N LYS A 342 -5.61 42.31 -0.08
CA LYS A 342 -6.65 42.99 0.71
C LYS A 342 -7.10 44.26 -0.01
N LYS A 343 -8.40 44.50 -0.11
CA LYS A 343 -8.93 45.75 -0.68
C LYS A 343 -8.43 46.95 0.12
N HIS A 344 -7.91 47.96 -0.57
CA HIS A 344 -7.53 49.22 0.06
C HIS A 344 -8.79 50.09 0.27
N GLY A 345 -9.29 50.19 1.51
CA GLY A 345 -10.24 51.24 1.92
C GLY A 345 -11.50 50.78 2.63
N GLY A 346 -11.46 50.83 3.97
CA GLY A 346 -12.62 50.81 4.86
C GLY A 346 -12.29 51.52 6.17
N GLY A 347 -11.54 52.63 6.09
CA GLY A 347 -11.37 53.53 7.23
C GLY A 347 -12.70 54.21 7.50
N ILE A 348 -13.27 53.97 8.69
CA ILE A 348 -14.42 54.72 9.19
C ILE A 348 -14.01 56.19 9.25
N ARG A 349 -14.55 57.02 8.35
CA ARG A 349 -14.60 58.47 8.59
C ARG A 349 -15.60 58.67 9.72
N LEU A 350 -15.11 58.87 10.93
CA LEU A 350 -15.89 59.56 11.96
C LEU A 350 -16.15 60.96 11.41
N GLN A 351 -17.40 61.27 11.10
CA GLN A 351 -17.84 62.64 10.89
C GLN A 351 -17.94 63.28 12.28
N GLU A 352 -17.17 64.34 12.51
CA GLU A 352 -17.36 65.29 13.62
C GLU A 352 -18.62 66.13 13.40
#